data_AF-G3HYJ9-F1
#
_entry.id   AF-G3HYJ9-F1
#
_cell.length_a   1.000
_cell.length_b   1.000
_cell.length_c   1.000
_cell.angle_alpha   90.00
_cell.angle_beta   90.00
_cell.angle_gamma   90.00
#
_symmetry.space_group_name_H-M   'P 1'
#
loop_
_entity.id
_entity.type
_entity.pdbx_description
1 polymer ?
#
loop_
_entity_poly.entity_id
_entity_poly.type
_entity_poly.pdbx_seq_one_letter_code
_entity_poly.pdbx_strand_id
1 'polypeptide(L)'
;MGNHELYMRRRKPDTIEVQQMKAQAREEKHQKQMERALLENEKKKRELAEKEKEKIEREKEELMEKLKQIEEQTKKAQQELEEQTRRALELEQERKRAQSEAEKLAKERQEAEEAKEALLQASRDQKKTQEQLASEMAELTSRISQLEMARKKKESEAVEWQQKAQMVQEDLEKTRAELKTAMSTPHVAEPAENEQDEQDENGAEASAELRADAMAKDRSEEERTTEAEKNERVQKHLKALTSELANARDESKKTANDMIHAENMRLGRDKYKTLRQIRQGNTKQRIDEFESM
;
A
#
# COMPACT_ATOMS: atom_id res chain seq x y z
N MET A 1 -25.16 -77.73 -12.90
CA MET A 1 -26.22 -77.31 -13.87
C MET A 1 -26.10 -75.83 -14.23
N GLY A 2 -26.18 -74.89 -13.27
CA GLY A 2 -26.13 -73.42 -13.50
C GLY A 2 -25.31 -72.92 -14.71
N ASN A 3 -23.98 -73.14 -14.76
CA ASN A 3 -23.16 -72.69 -15.91
C ASN A 3 -23.63 -73.19 -17.29
N HIS A 4 -24.23 -74.38 -17.39
CA HIS A 4 -24.82 -74.88 -18.65
C HIS A 4 -26.14 -74.15 -18.97
N GLU A 5 -26.95 -73.86 -17.97
CA GLU A 5 -28.21 -73.10 -18.13
C GLU A 5 -27.94 -71.63 -18.48
N LEU A 6 -26.93 -71.01 -17.86
CA LEU A 6 -26.38 -69.71 -18.28
C LEU A 6 -25.94 -69.79 -19.74
N TYR A 7 -25.17 -70.82 -20.13
CA TYR A 7 -24.78 -71.14 -21.51
C TYR A 7 -25.98 -71.49 -22.44
N MET A 8 -27.22 -71.48 -21.96
CA MET A 8 -28.43 -71.74 -22.74
C MET A 8 -29.43 -70.58 -22.78
N ARG A 9 -29.29 -69.51 -21.97
CA ARG A 9 -30.28 -68.41 -21.91
C ARG A 9 -29.99 -67.25 -22.87
N ARG A 10 -29.55 -66.09 -22.37
CA ARG A 10 -29.62 -64.80 -23.10
C ARG A 10 -28.48 -64.68 -24.11
N ARG A 11 -28.58 -65.57 -25.10
CA ARG A 11 -27.82 -65.75 -26.35
C ARG A 11 -28.41 -66.92 -27.21
N LYS A 12 -29.50 -67.62 -26.75
CA LYS A 12 -30.81 -67.58 -27.46
C LYS A 12 -31.27 -66.11 -27.59
N PRO A 13 -32.27 -65.74 -28.41
CA PRO A 13 -32.86 -64.41 -28.32
C PRO A 13 -33.23 -64.05 -26.87
N ASP A 14 -33.01 -62.80 -26.48
CA ASP A 14 -33.38 -62.30 -25.15
C ASP A 14 -34.89 -62.52 -24.90
N THR A 15 -35.29 -62.91 -23.68
CA THR A 15 -36.72 -62.94 -23.31
C THR A 15 -37.30 -61.52 -23.37
N ILE A 16 -38.61 -61.37 -23.56
CA ILE A 16 -39.27 -60.06 -23.67
C ILE A 16 -38.91 -59.17 -22.47
N GLU A 17 -38.88 -59.73 -21.26
CA GLU A 17 -38.44 -59.06 -20.03
C GLU A 17 -36.99 -58.53 -20.16
N VAL A 18 -36.06 -59.35 -20.66
CA VAL A 18 -34.65 -58.95 -20.84
C VAL A 18 -34.51 -57.91 -21.95
N GLN A 19 -35.36 -57.94 -22.98
CA GLN A 19 -35.42 -56.89 -24.00
C GLN A 19 -35.95 -55.58 -23.43
N GLN A 20 -37.00 -55.62 -22.60
CA GLN A 20 -37.55 -54.47 -21.88
C GLN A 20 -36.54 -53.89 -20.90
N MET A 21 -35.89 -54.73 -20.07
CA MET A 21 -34.80 -54.30 -19.19
C MET A 21 -33.62 -53.69 -19.97
N LYS A 22 -33.28 -54.21 -21.17
CA LYS A 22 -32.27 -53.60 -22.05
C LYS A 22 -32.75 -52.34 -22.76
N ALA A 23 -34.05 -52.12 -22.91
CA ALA A 23 -34.61 -50.86 -23.42
C ALA A 23 -34.57 -49.81 -22.30
N GLN A 24 -35.21 -50.10 -21.16
CA GLN A 24 -35.20 -49.26 -19.97
C GLN A 24 -33.78 -48.92 -19.51
N ALA A 25 -32.85 -49.87 -19.44
CA ALA A 25 -31.46 -49.57 -19.05
C ALA A 25 -30.68 -48.73 -20.09
N ARG A 26 -31.10 -48.70 -21.35
CA ARG A 26 -30.56 -47.76 -22.35
C ARG A 26 -31.19 -46.37 -22.21
N GLU A 27 -32.50 -46.32 -21.98
CA GLU A 27 -33.26 -45.10 -21.75
C GLU A 27 -32.82 -44.41 -20.45
N GLU A 28 -32.82 -45.10 -19.31
CA GLU A 28 -32.26 -44.62 -18.05
C GLU A 28 -30.79 -44.22 -18.18
N LYS A 29 -29.97 -44.97 -18.93
CA LYS A 29 -28.57 -44.57 -19.16
C LYS A 29 -28.50 -43.27 -19.94
N HIS A 30 -29.31 -43.10 -20.98
CA HIS A 30 -29.36 -41.89 -21.79
C HIS A 30 -29.90 -40.70 -20.96
N GLN A 31 -30.97 -40.92 -20.18
CA GLN A 31 -31.53 -39.96 -19.24
C GLN A 31 -30.50 -39.55 -18.18
N LYS A 32 -29.81 -40.50 -17.54
CA LYS A 32 -28.73 -40.23 -16.56
C LYS A 32 -27.51 -39.59 -17.22
N GLN A 33 -27.25 -39.81 -18.51
CA GLN A 33 -26.23 -39.07 -19.27
C GLN A 33 -26.67 -37.64 -19.58
N MET A 34 -27.93 -37.42 -19.92
CA MET A 34 -28.51 -36.10 -20.17
C MET A 34 -28.61 -35.29 -18.88
N GLU A 35 -29.06 -35.90 -17.79
CA GLU A 35 -29.07 -35.35 -16.42
C GLU A 35 -27.64 -34.99 -15.97
N ARG A 36 -26.67 -35.89 -16.14
CA ARG A 36 -25.26 -35.57 -15.85
C ARG A 36 -24.73 -34.43 -16.71
N ALA A 37 -25.07 -34.36 -18.00
CA ALA A 37 -24.67 -33.25 -18.87
C ALA A 37 -25.36 -31.93 -18.46
N LEU A 38 -26.62 -31.97 -18.04
CA LEU A 38 -27.34 -30.80 -17.49
C LEU A 38 -26.70 -30.34 -16.17
N LEU A 39 -26.42 -31.25 -15.25
CA LEU A 39 -25.73 -30.97 -13.98
C LEU A 39 -24.28 -30.50 -14.19
N GLU A 40 -23.57 -31.03 -15.18
CA GLU A 40 -22.22 -30.57 -15.55
C GLU A 40 -22.27 -29.16 -16.14
N ASN A 41 -23.24 -28.87 -17.01
CA ASN A 41 -23.48 -27.54 -17.54
C ASN A 41 -23.95 -26.55 -16.46
N GLU A 42 -24.74 -26.99 -15.49
CA GLU A 42 -25.14 -26.17 -14.35
C GLU A 42 -23.96 -25.91 -13.41
N LYS A 43 -23.15 -26.94 -13.09
CA LYS A 43 -21.91 -26.77 -12.32
C LYS A 43 -20.97 -25.79 -12.99
N LYS A 44 -20.72 -25.91 -14.30
CA LYS A 44 -19.91 -24.95 -15.07
C LYS A 44 -20.49 -23.54 -15.05
N LYS A 45 -21.81 -23.37 -15.12
CA LYS A 45 -22.46 -22.05 -14.96
C LYS A 45 -22.31 -21.47 -13.55
N ARG A 46 -22.44 -22.29 -12.50
CA ARG A 46 -22.22 -21.88 -11.11
C ARG A 46 -20.76 -21.52 -10.88
N GLU A 47 -19.82 -22.34 -11.33
CA GLU A 47 -18.37 -22.11 -11.27
C GLU A 47 -17.95 -20.80 -11.97
N LEU A 48 -18.54 -20.51 -13.14
CA LEU A 48 -18.31 -19.24 -13.85
C LEU A 48 -18.89 -18.05 -13.07
N ALA A 49 -20.12 -18.16 -12.55
CA ALA A 49 -20.74 -17.10 -11.74
C ALA A 49 -20.03 -16.88 -10.39
N GLU A 50 -19.43 -17.94 -9.82
CA GLU A 50 -18.63 -17.90 -8.60
C GLU A 50 -17.29 -17.20 -8.85
N LYS A 51 -16.60 -17.52 -9.95
CA LYS A 51 -15.39 -16.81 -10.40
C LYS A 51 -15.68 -15.35 -10.78
N GLU A 52 -16.84 -15.06 -11.36
CA GLU A 52 -17.27 -13.69 -11.64
C GLU A 52 -17.57 -12.92 -10.35
N LYS A 53 -18.29 -13.52 -9.38
CA LYS A 53 -18.49 -12.95 -8.03
C LYS A 53 -17.15 -12.69 -7.34
N GLU A 54 -16.24 -13.66 -7.34
CA GLU A 54 -14.92 -13.56 -6.71
C GLU A 54 -14.07 -12.44 -7.35
N LYS A 55 -14.15 -12.27 -8.68
CA LYS A 55 -13.52 -11.13 -9.38
C LYS A 55 -14.13 -9.79 -8.98
N ILE A 56 -15.46 -9.70 -8.89
CA ILE A 56 -16.18 -8.49 -8.41
C ILE A 56 -15.84 -8.21 -6.94
N GLU A 57 -15.63 -9.24 -6.12
CA GLU A 57 -15.29 -9.12 -4.70
C GLU A 57 -13.87 -8.58 -4.51
N ARG A 58 -12.88 -9.08 -5.27
CA ARG A 58 -11.53 -8.48 -5.33
C ARG A 58 -11.55 -7.04 -5.84
N GLU A 59 -12.28 -6.75 -6.92
CA GLU A 59 -12.39 -5.38 -7.47
C GLU A 59 -13.04 -4.42 -6.47
N LYS A 60 -14.04 -4.89 -5.71
CA LYS A 60 -14.66 -4.15 -4.60
C LYS A 60 -13.66 -3.92 -3.47
N GLU A 61 -12.84 -4.90 -3.11
CA GLU A 61 -11.80 -4.76 -2.07
C GLU A 61 -10.73 -3.74 -2.48
N GLU A 62 -10.21 -3.82 -3.72
CA GLU A 62 -9.33 -2.80 -4.29
C GLU A 62 -9.95 -1.39 -4.26
N LEU A 63 -11.24 -1.27 -4.59
CA LEU A 63 -11.96 0.01 -4.55
C LEU A 63 -12.17 0.51 -3.13
N MET A 64 -12.46 -0.36 -2.16
CA MET A 64 -12.53 -0.01 -0.74
C MET A 64 -11.18 0.43 -0.18
N GLU A 65 -10.08 -0.19 -0.62
CA GLU A 65 -8.74 0.24 -0.22
C GLU A 65 -8.38 1.62 -0.82
N LYS A 66 -8.62 1.82 -2.12
CA LYS A 66 -8.43 3.11 -2.79
C LYS A 66 -9.27 4.21 -2.13
N LEU A 67 -10.50 3.90 -1.71
CA LEU A 67 -11.34 4.83 -0.94
C LEU A 67 -10.74 5.16 0.45
N LYS A 68 -10.24 4.16 1.20
CA LYS A 68 -9.54 4.40 2.48
C LYS A 68 -8.29 5.27 2.30
N GLN A 69 -7.50 5.03 1.26
CA GLN A 69 -6.32 5.83 0.95
C GLN A 69 -6.69 7.28 0.63
N ILE A 70 -7.77 7.50 -0.14
CA ILE A 70 -8.30 8.85 -0.44
C ILE A 70 -8.87 9.51 0.83
N GLU A 71 -9.57 8.79 1.69
CA GLU A 71 -10.09 9.28 2.97
C GLU A 71 -8.96 9.72 3.90
N GLU A 72 -7.90 8.91 4.02
CA GLU A 72 -6.72 9.23 4.83
C GLU A 72 -5.93 10.42 4.27
N GLN A 73 -5.74 10.50 2.95
CA GLN A 73 -5.14 11.66 2.29
C GLN A 73 -5.97 12.93 2.51
N THR A 74 -7.30 12.84 2.37
CA THR A 74 -8.22 13.95 2.62
C THR A 74 -8.15 14.42 4.07
N LYS A 75 -8.11 13.48 5.03
CA LYS A 75 -7.97 13.77 6.45
C LYS A 75 -6.64 14.44 6.79
N LYS A 76 -5.52 13.95 6.21
CA LYS A 76 -4.19 14.58 6.35
C LYS A 76 -4.17 15.99 5.77
N ALA A 77 -4.70 16.19 4.57
CA ALA A 77 -4.81 17.50 3.94
C ALA A 77 -5.71 18.47 4.74
N GLN A 78 -6.79 17.98 5.34
CA GLN A 78 -7.63 18.79 6.23
C GLN A 78 -6.89 19.17 7.52
N GLN A 79 -6.18 18.23 8.17
CA GLN A 79 -5.38 18.51 9.36
C GLN A 79 -4.27 19.54 9.07
N GLU A 80 -3.59 19.42 7.93
CA GLU A 80 -2.59 20.41 7.53
C GLU A 80 -3.22 21.78 7.20
N LEU A 81 -4.40 21.82 6.56
CA LEU A 81 -5.14 23.06 6.34
C LEU A 81 -5.58 23.73 7.67
N GLU A 82 -6.02 22.94 8.65
CA GLU A 82 -6.35 23.42 10.00
C GLU A 82 -5.11 23.97 10.72
N GLU A 83 -3.96 23.30 10.62
CA GLU A 83 -2.69 23.82 11.14
C GLU A 83 -2.23 25.10 10.45
N GLN A 84 -2.26 25.17 9.12
CA GLN A 84 -1.90 26.38 8.36
C GLN A 84 -2.84 27.55 8.71
N THR A 85 -4.14 27.27 8.90
CA THR A 85 -5.13 28.26 9.37
C THR A 85 -4.80 28.75 10.79
N ARG A 86 -4.40 27.85 11.70
CA ARG A 86 -3.99 28.23 13.07
C ARG A 86 -2.72 29.08 13.07
N ARG A 87 -1.69 28.67 12.33
CA ARG A 87 -0.43 29.41 12.16
C ARG A 87 -0.67 30.80 11.54
N ALA A 88 -1.56 30.91 10.55
CA ALA A 88 -1.94 32.18 9.95
C ALA A 88 -2.64 33.11 10.96
N LEU A 89 -3.52 32.57 11.81
CA LEU A 89 -4.18 33.33 12.88
C LEU A 89 -3.20 33.76 13.99
N GLU A 90 -2.26 32.90 14.36
CA GLU A 90 -1.16 33.20 15.28
C GLU A 90 -0.32 34.38 14.75
N LEU A 91 0.13 34.30 13.48
CA LEU A 91 0.87 35.36 12.80
C LEU A 91 0.06 36.66 12.65
N GLU A 92 -1.26 36.59 12.41
CA GLU A 92 -2.10 37.79 12.35
C GLU A 92 -2.21 38.48 13.73
N GLN A 93 -2.28 37.70 14.82
CA GLN A 93 -2.26 38.23 16.18
C GLN A 93 -0.91 38.88 16.52
N GLU A 94 0.22 38.26 16.15
CA GLU A 94 1.54 38.87 16.32
C GLU A 94 1.67 40.15 15.49
N ARG A 95 1.22 40.15 14.23
CA ARG A 95 1.22 41.35 13.38
C ARG A 95 0.37 42.48 13.98
N LYS A 96 -0.77 42.16 14.61
CA LYS A 96 -1.62 43.12 15.32
C LYS A 96 -0.96 43.67 16.59
N ARG A 97 -0.23 42.83 17.35
CA ARG A 97 0.56 43.28 18.52
C ARG A 97 1.69 44.22 18.09
N ALA A 98 2.51 43.79 17.13
CA ALA A 98 3.60 44.58 16.58
C ALA A 98 3.12 45.90 15.94
N GLN A 99 1.97 45.88 15.26
CA GLN A 99 1.35 47.11 14.74
C GLN A 99 0.91 48.05 15.88
N SER A 100 0.27 47.53 16.94
CA SER A 100 -0.13 48.35 18.09
C SER A 100 1.07 48.91 18.87
N GLU A 101 2.18 48.17 18.94
CA GLU A 101 3.43 48.65 19.53
C GLU A 101 4.11 49.71 18.66
N ALA A 102 4.13 49.53 17.33
CA ALA A 102 4.60 50.55 16.40
C ALA A 102 3.74 51.83 16.44
N GLU A 103 2.42 51.71 16.56
CA GLU A 103 1.50 52.86 16.73
C GLU A 103 1.74 53.60 18.06
N LYS A 104 2.00 52.88 19.17
CA LYS A 104 2.40 53.49 20.45
C LYS A 104 3.74 54.22 20.33
N LEU A 105 4.76 53.58 19.76
CA LEU A 105 6.09 54.18 19.57
C LEU A 105 6.05 55.38 18.61
N ALA A 106 5.18 55.35 17.59
CA ALA A 106 4.96 56.49 16.71
C ALA A 106 4.30 57.67 17.45
N LYS A 107 3.34 57.40 18.33
CA LYS A 107 2.68 58.41 19.18
C LYS A 107 3.62 58.98 20.23
N GLU A 108 4.41 58.15 20.91
CA GLU A 108 5.44 58.56 21.86
C GLU A 108 6.54 59.39 21.16
N ARG A 109 6.96 58.99 19.94
CA ARG A 109 7.86 59.81 19.13
C ARG A 109 7.23 61.16 18.78
N GLN A 110 5.96 61.21 18.37
CA GLN A 110 5.26 62.47 18.06
C GLN A 110 5.23 63.38 19.30
N GLU A 111 4.85 62.86 20.47
CA GLU A 111 4.83 63.60 21.72
C GLU A 111 6.23 64.12 22.12
N ALA A 112 7.28 63.33 21.89
CA ALA A 112 8.67 63.76 22.10
C ALA A 112 9.14 64.81 21.07
N GLU A 113 8.64 64.76 19.83
CA GLU A 113 8.96 65.72 18.76
C GLU A 113 8.23 67.05 18.97
N GLU A 114 6.97 67.02 19.39
CA GLU A 114 6.20 68.18 19.85
C GLU A 114 6.81 68.81 21.13
N ALA A 115 7.20 68.01 22.13
CA ALA A 115 7.86 68.51 23.33
C ALA A 115 9.22 69.15 23.02
N LYS A 116 9.99 68.57 22.09
CA LYS A 116 11.24 69.15 21.57
C LYS A 116 11.00 70.48 20.84
N GLU A 117 9.95 70.58 20.02
CA GLU A 117 9.61 71.85 19.35
C GLU A 117 9.12 72.91 20.34
N ALA A 118 8.33 72.54 21.35
CA ALA A 118 7.94 73.42 22.44
C ALA A 118 9.15 73.94 23.24
N LEU A 119 10.13 73.08 23.54
CA LEU A 119 11.40 73.48 24.18
C LEU A 119 12.25 74.39 23.27
N LEU A 120 12.31 74.13 21.97
CA LEU A 120 12.98 75.01 21.00
C LEU A 120 12.28 76.38 20.92
N GLN A 121 10.95 76.41 20.99
CA GLN A 121 10.19 77.66 20.98
C GLN A 121 10.38 78.45 22.28
N ALA A 122 10.29 77.80 23.44
CA ALA A 122 10.60 78.41 24.73
C ALA A 122 12.05 78.96 24.76
N SER A 123 13.02 78.24 24.18
CA SER A 123 14.40 78.70 24.04
C SER A 123 14.53 79.92 23.10
N ARG A 124 13.79 79.97 21.98
CA ARG A 124 13.73 81.15 21.10
C ARG A 124 13.16 82.37 21.85
N ASP A 125 12.10 82.19 22.63
CA ASP A 125 11.44 83.29 23.33
C ASP A 125 12.23 83.73 24.58
N GLN A 126 12.96 82.82 25.23
CA GLN A 126 14.01 83.14 26.20
C GLN A 126 15.16 83.94 25.54
N LYS A 127 15.57 83.58 24.32
CA LYS A 127 16.60 84.32 23.57
C LYS A 127 16.13 85.73 23.20
N LYS A 128 14.89 85.90 22.74
CA LYS A 128 14.29 87.23 22.49
C LYS A 128 14.27 88.10 23.75
N THR A 129 13.90 87.54 24.90
CA THR A 129 13.87 88.29 26.16
C THR A 129 15.28 88.61 26.68
N GLN A 130 16.27 87.75 26.44
CA GLN A 130 17.68 88.09 26.64
C GLN A 130 18.17 89.19 25.68
N GLU A 131 17.75 89.18 24.41
CA GLU A 131 18.07 90.23 23.42
C GLU A 131 17.42 91.57 23.78
N GLN A 132 16.19 91.56 24.31
CA GLN A 132 15.52 92.73 24.87
C GLN A 132 16.26 93.28 26.09
N LEU A 133 16.58 92.43 27.07
CA LEU A 133 17.39 92.80 28.24
C LEU A 133 18.77 93.34 27.84
N ALA A 134 19.41 92.76 26.81
CA ALA A 134 20.67 93.27 26.28
C ALA A 134 20.51 94.64 25.60
N SER A 135 19.37 94.89 24.93
CA SER A 135 19.04 96.20 24.35
C SER A 135 18.76 97.25 25.44
N GLU A 136 18.01 96.92 26.48
CA GLU A 136 17.77 97.78 27.64
C GLU A 136 19.08 98.09 28.38
N MET A 137 19.93 97.08 28.58
CA MET A 137 21.27 97.27 29.14
C MET A 137 22.17 98.12 28.23
N ALA A 138 22.03 98.04 26.90
CA ALA A 138 22.74 98.89 25.95
C ALA A 138 22.21 100.34 25.96
N GLU A 139 20.89 100.55 26.08
CA GLU A 139 20.32 101.89 26.29
C GLU A 139 20.73 102.49 27.63
N LEU A 140 20.72 101.70 28.71
CA LEU A 140 21.22 102.12 30.03
C LEU A 140 22.72 102.42 29.98
N THR A 141 23.52 101.62 29.26
CA THR A 141 24.96 101.88 29.06
C THR A 141 25.20 103.12 28.20
N SER A 142 24.39 103.35 27.17
CA SER A 142 24.39 104.58 26.37
C SER A 142 23.97 105.79 27.21
N ARG A 143 23.00 105.62 28.12
CA ARG A 143 22.54 106.66 29.04
C ARG A 143 23.56 106.97 30.12
N ILE A 144 24.24 105.96 30.64
CA ILE A 144 25.41 106.10 31.52
C ILE A 144 26.52 106.81 30.75
N SER A 145 26.85 106.41 29.52
CA SER A 145 27.87 107.07 28.70
C SER A 145 27.50 108.53 28.35
N GLN A 146 26.23 108.84 28.14
CA GLN A 146 25.73 110.22 28.01
C GLN A 146 25.87 111.00 29.32
N LEU A 147 25.55 110.39 30.46
CA LEU A 147 25.73 110.98 31.79
C LEU A 147 27.20 111.08 32.19
N GLU A 148 28.07 110.20 31.70
CA GLU A 148 29.51 110.23 31.86
C GLU A 148 30.16 111.23 30.91
N MET A 149 29.64 111.47 29.70
CA MET A 149 30.08 112.59 28.87
C MET A 149 29.53 113.93 29.38
N ALA A 150 28.33 113.96 29.95
CA ALA A 150 27.81 115.14 30.64
C ALA A 150 28.59 115.42 31.94
N ARG A 151 28.92 114.38 32.71
CA ARG A 151 29.86 114.43 33.84
C ARG A 151 31.22 114.89 33.34
N LYS A 152 31.87 114.20 32.41
CA LYS A 152 33.19 114.50 31.82
C LYS A 152 33.23 115.83 31.07
N LYS A 153 32.09 116.48 30.80
CA LYS A 153 31.98 117.88 30.39
C LYS A 153 31.83 118.82 31.58
N LYS A 154 31.00 118.49 32.58
CA LYS A 154 30.97 119.15 33.91
C LYS A 154 32.24 118.96 34.73
N GLU A 155 33.09 118.02 34.31
CA GLU A 155 34.34 117.56 34.90
C GLU A 155 35.50 117.79 33.93
N SER A 156 35.27 118.20 32.67
CA SER A 156 36.24 119.02 31.94
C SER A 156 36.09 120.49 32.36
N GLU A 157 34.88 120.96 32.70
CA GLU A 157 34.68 122.18 33.49
C GLU A 157 35.33 121.99 34.87
N ALA A 158 34.98 120.94 35.63
CA ALA A 158 35.62 120.72 36.94
C ALA A 158 37.09 120.35 36.87
N VAL A 159 37.66 119.91 35.74
CA VAL A 159 39.13 119.77 35.51
C VAL A 159 39.73 121.01 34.86
N GLU A 160 38.97 121.93 34.28
CA GLU A 160 39.39 123.33 34.20
C GLU A 160 39.42 123.97 35.61
N TRP A 161 38.68 123.45 36.59
CA TRP A 161 38.82 123.79 38.01
C TRP A 161 39.79 122.87 38.79
N GLN A 162 40.14 121.69 38.27
CA GLN A 162 40.90 120.66 38.98
C GLN A 162 42.28 120.37 38.36
N GLN A 163 42.60 120.66 37.10
CA GLN A 163 44.00 120.92 36.71
C GLN A 163 44.51 122.21 37.34
N LYS A 164 43.61 123.15 37.71
CA LYS A 164 43.92 124.24 38.66
C LYS A 164 44.17 123.75 40.11
N ALA A 165 44.01 122.44 40.41
CA ALA A 165 44.12 121.89 41.77
C ALA A 165 44.79 120.48 41.87
N GLN A 166 45.22 119.88 40.77
CA GLN A 166 45.56 118.46 40.71
C GLN A 166 46.59 118.18 39.62
N MET A 167 47.81 117.97 40.02
CA MET A 167 48.83 117.42 39.14
C MET A 167 49.10 115.87 39.70
N VAL A 168 48.51 114.60 39.16
CA VAL A 168 48.44 112.90 39.45
C VAL A 168 47.83 111.55 38.46
N GLN A 169 47.63 110.10 38.73
CA GLN A 169 47.31 108.67 37.86
C GLN A 169 46.73 107.03 38.28
N GLU A 170 46.55 105.80 37.43
CA GLU A 170 46.40 104.10 37.49
C GLU A 170 45.24 102.79 37.15
N ASP A 171 45.38 101.31 36.95
CA ASP A 171 44.43 99.99 36.42
C ASP A 171 44.55 98.21 36.55
N LEU A 172 43.68 97.06 36.10
CA LEU A 172 43.68 95.35 36.18
C LEU A 172 42.67 94.04 35.49
N GLU A 173 42.72 92.55 35.57
CA GLU A 173 41.71 91.24 35.15
C GLU A 173 41.95 89.48 34.82
N LYS A 174 41.02 88.31 34.65
CA LYS A 174 41.14 86.63 34.32
C LYS A 174 39.96 85.32 34.02
N THR A 175 40.11 83.87 33.73
CA THR A 175 39.11 82.56 33.22
C THR A 175 39.18 80.79 33.38
N ARG A 176 38.37 79.65 32.80
CA ARG A 176 38.31 77.94 32.88
C ARG A 176 37.36 76.70 32.02
N ALA A 177 37.32 75.20 32.08
CA ALA A 177 36.46 73.93 31.35
C ALA A 177 36.44 72.15 31.55
N GLU A 178 35.61 71.07 30.92
CA GLU A 178 35.16 69.45 31.19
C GLU A 178 34.87 68.01 30.17
N LEU A 179 34.20 66.69 30.42
CA LEU A 179 34.02 65.18 29.63
C LEU A 179 32.76 63.94 29.80
N LYS A 180 32.36 62.51 29.48
CA LYS A 180 32.58 60.90 28.97
C LYS A 180 31.32 59.65 28.88
N THR A 181 30.96 58.22 28.52
CA THR A 181 31.04 56.69 27.76
C THR A 181 29.95 55.33 28.03
N ALA A 182 29.56 53.93 27.63
CA ALA A 182 29.54 52.51 26.71
C ALA A 182 28.52 51.08 27.03
N MET A 183 28.16 49.68 26.62
CA MET A 183 28.15 48.30 25.64
C MET A 183 27.25 46.77 25.85
N SER A 184 27.02 45.55 25.02
CA SER A 184 26.22 44.05 25.19
C SER A 184 26.14 42.57 24.19
N THR A 185 25.46 41.24 24.36
CA THR A 185 25.37 39.72 23.55
C THR A 185 24.31 38.31 23.67
N PRO A 186 24.23 37.00 22.92
CA PRO A 186 23.18 35.68 22.74
C PRO A 186 23.36 33.95 22.34
N HIS A 187 22.39 32.84 22.12
CA HIS A 187 22.41 31.18 21.72
C HIS A 187 21.09 30.13 21.18
N VAL A 188 20.66 28.72 20.87
CA VAL A 188 20.79 27.02 20.79
C VAL A 188 19.77 25.95 19.83
N ALA A 189 19.31 24.54 19.57
CA ALA A 189 19.20 22.86 19.83
C ALA A 189 18.47 21.59 18.80
N GLU A 190 18.22 20.12 18.99
CA GLU A 190 17.70 18.79 18.06
C GLU A 190 17.10 17.21 18.57
N PRO A 191 16.79 15.79 18.10
CA PRO A 191 16.30 14.61 16.99
C PRO A 191 15.45 13.05 17.22
N ALA A 192 15.18 11.85 16.35
CA ALA A 192 14.35 10.37 16.48
C ALA A 192 14.26 8.89 15.49
N GLU A 193 13.50 7.60 15.63
CA GLU A 193 13.47 6.07 14.87
C GLU A 193 12.28 4.73 14.84
N ASN A 194 12.24 3.37 14.18
CA ASN A 194 11.15 2.07 14.05
C ASN A 194 11.27 0.40 13.40
N GLU A 195 10.31 -0.75 13.33
CA GLU A 195 10.29 -2.40 12.84
C GLU A 195 8.92 -3.42 12.35
N GLN A 196 8.46 -4.83 12.02
CA GLN A 196 8.63 -6.51 11.81
C GLN A 196 7.49 -7.69 11.12
N ASP A 197 7.50 -9.19 10.94
CA ASP A 197 6.67 -10.41 10.08
C ASP A 197 6.37 -12.12 10.47
N GLU A 198 5.84 -13.44 9.94
CA GLU A 198 4.99 -14.46 8.89
C GLU A 198 4.72 -16.24 8.91
N GLN A 199 3.76 -17.12 8.18
CA GLN A 199 3.43 -18.65 7.51
C GLN A 199 2.44 -20.06 7.77
N ASP A 200 1.79 -20.85 6.74
CA ASP A 200 0.49 -21.82 6.70
C ASP A 200 0.10 -23.09 5.64
N GLU A 201 -1.13 -23.78 5.69
CA GLU A 201 -2.15 -24.54 4.73
C GLU A 201 -2.54 -26.14 4.53
N ASN A 202 -3.50 -26.58 3.61
CA ASN A 202 -4.65 -27.62 3.76
C ASN A 202 -5.08 -28.68 2.60
N GLY A 203 -5.99 -29.71 2.79
CA GLY A 203 -6.72 -30.59 1.74
C GLY A 203 -7.23 -32.08 2.04
N ALA A 204 -8.27 -32.69 1.34
CA ALA A 204 -8.92 -34.04 1.70
C ALA A 204 -9.71 -34.96 0.64
N GLU A 205 -10.06 -36.24 1.02
CA GLU A 205 -11.11 -37.27 0.55
C GLU A 205 -11.19 -37.91 -0.90
N ALA A 206 -11.89 -39.04 -1.29
CA ALA A 206 -12.41 -40.35 -0.75
C ALA A 206 -13.09 -41.30 -1.86
N SER A 207 -13.63 -42.52 -1.54
CA SER A 207 -14.53 -43.48 -2.37
C SER A 207 -13.90 -44.46 -3.44
N ALA A 208 -14.48 -45.57 -4.03
CA ALA A 208 -15.67 -46.51 -3.87
C ALA A 208 -15.56 -47.84 -4.76
N GLU A 209 -16.56 -48.78 -4.86
CA GLU A 209 -16.42 -50.18 -5.43
C GLU A 209 -17.68 -50.92 -6.10
N LEU A 210 -17.53 -52.12 -6.73
CA LEU A 210 -18.49 -53.29 -7.01
C LEU A 210 -18.77 -53.89 -8.47
N ARG A 211 -19.58 -54.99 -8.62
CA ARG A 211 -19.62 -56.05 -9.74
C ARG A 211 -21.08 -56.41 -10.29
N ALA A 212 -21.51 -57.43 -11.11
CA ALA A 212 -21.04 -58.78 -11.56
C ALA A 212 -21.57 -59.44 -12.95
N ASP A 213 -22.61 -60.34 -13.00
CA ASP A 213 -22.82 -61.50 -13.96
C ASP A 213 -23.71 -61.36 -15.25
N ALA A 214 -23.62 -62.30 -16.24
CA ALA A 214 -24.62 -62.58 -17.30
C ALA A 214 -24.43 -63.93 -18.09
N MET A 215 -25.27 -64.17 -19.12
CA MET A 215 -25.48 -65.51 -19.73
C MET A 215 -25.05 -65.64 -21.23
N ALA A 216 -25.03 -66.86 -21.81
CA ALA A 216 -24.28 -67.24 -23.04
C ALA A 216 -25.01 -68.22 -24.02
N LYS A 217 -24.39 -68.58 -25.17
CA LYS A 217 -24.86 -69.69 -26.07
C LYS A 217 -25.71 -69.38 -27.31
N ASP A 218 -25.36 -68.77 -28.46
CA ASP A 218 -24.17 -68.12 -29.07
C ASP A 218 -22.76 -68.75 -28.98
N ARG A 219 -22.17 -69.08 -30.16
CA ARG A 219 -20.80 -69.61 -30.33
C ARG A 219 -19.74 -68.59 -30.79
N SER A 220 -20.03 -67.28 -30.78
CA SER A 220 -19.00 -66.23 -30.92
C SER A 220 -17.82 -66.37 -29.93
N GLU A 221 -17.95 -67.23 -28.92
CA GLU A 221 -16.86 -67.63 -28.02
C GLU A 221 -15.74 -68.42 -28.69
N GLU A 222 -16.04 -69.08 -29.80
CA GLU A 222 -15.07 -69.73 -30.69
C GLU A 222 -14.34 -68.66 -31.54
N GLU A 223 -14.94 -67.50 -31.78
CA GLU A 223 -14.35 -66.32 -32.46
C GLU A 223 -13.74 -65.28 -31.49
N ARG A 224 -13.80 -65.52 -30.16
CA ARG A 224 -13.20 -64.60 -29.18
C ARG A 224 -11.70 -64.49 -29.40
N THR A 225 -11.22 -63.26 -29.52
CA THR A 225 -9.83 -62.85 -29.24
C THR A 225 -9.79 -62.13 -27.90
N THR A 226 -8.60 -62.02 -27.31
CA THR A 226 -8.37 -61.34 -26.03
C THR A 226 -8.52 -59.82 -26.17
N GLU A 227 -8.76 -59.13 -25.05
CA GLU A 227 -8.79 -57.65 -25.05
C GLU A 227 -7.44 -57.07 -25.48
N ALA A 228 -6.33 -57.72 -25.14
CA ALA A 228 -4.99 -57.36 -25.60
C ALA A 228 -4.76 -57.57 -27.12
N GLU A 229 -5.64 -58.28 -27.82
CA GLU A 229 -5.64 -58.39 -29.28
C GLU A 229 -6.64 -57.44 -29.94
N LYS A 230 -7.79 -57.16 -29.30
CA LYS A 230 -8.83 -56.26 -29.83
C LYS A 230 -8.54 -54.78 -29.57
N ASN A 231 -7.85 -54.45 -28.49
CA ASN A 231 -7.72 -53.10 -27.96
C ASN A 231 -6.25 -52.71 -27.87
N GLU A 232 -5.81 -51.91 -28.86
CA GLU A 232 -4.42 -51.47 -28.99
C GLU A 232 -3.92 -50.71 -27.74
N ARG A 233 -4.80 -49.94 -27.07
CA ARG A 233 -4.45 -49.24 -25.82
C ARG A 233 -4.12 -50.25 -24.72
N VAL A 234 -4.96 -51.26 -24.51
CA VAL A 234 -4.72 -52.31 -23.50
C VAL A 234 -3.44 -53.08 -23.83
N GLN A 235 -3.21 -53.40 -25.10
CA GLN A 235 -1.96 -54.05 -25.52
C GLN A 235 -0.72 -53.20 -25.20
N LYS A 236 -0.77 -51.89 -25.49
CA LYS A 236 0.33 -50.96 -25.17
C LYS A 236 0.57 -50.85 -23.66
N HIS A 237 -0.49 -50.76 -22.85
CA HIS A 237 -0.36 -50.67 -21.38
C HIS A 237 0.22 -51.97 -20.78
N LEU A 238 -0.19 -53.15 -21.26
CA LEU A 238 0.39 -54.42 -20.82
C LEU A 238 1.86 -54.58 -21.23
N LYS A 239 2.24 -54.12 -22.43
CA LYS A 239 3.64 -54.10 -22.89
C LYS A 239 4.51 -53.18 -22.03
N ALA A 240 4.03 -51.97 -21.71
CA ALA A 240 4.72 -51.02 -20.83
C ALA A 240 4.94 -51.62 -19.43
N LEU A 241 3.87 -52.08 -18.77
CA LEU A 241 3.93 -52.68 -17.44
C LEU A 241 4.84 -53.93 -17.39
N THR A 242 4.85 -54.74 -18.46
CA THR A 242 5.78 -55.89 -18.56
C THR A 242 7.25 -55.43 -18.60
N SER A 243 7.54 -54.32 -19.28
CA SER A 243 8.89 -53.74 -19.35
C SER A 243 9.31 -53.06 -18.05
N GLU A 244 8.37 -52.43 -17.34
CA GLU A 244 8.61 -51.78 -16.05
C GLU A 244 8.90 -52.82 -14.95
N LEU A 245 8.07 -53.85 -14.84
CA LEU A 245 8.20 -54.91 -13.84
C LEU A 245 9.39 -55.85 -14.10
N ALA A 246 9.90 -55.95 -15.32
CA ALA A 246 11.05 -56.80 -15.65
C ALA A 246 12.30 -56.47 -14.82
N ASN A 247 12.53 -55.18 -14.52
CA ASN A 247 13.70 -54.72 -13.76
C ASN A 247 13.65 -55.08 -12.27
N ALA A 248 12.46 -55.31 -11.72
CA ALA A 248 12.23 -55.65 -10.31
C ALA A 248 11.91 -57.15 -10.10
N ARG A 249 12.01 -57.97 -11.15
CA ARG A 249 11.57 -59.37 -11.13
C ARG A 249 12.62 -60.29 -10.50
N ASP A 250 12.28 -60.89 -9.36
CA ASP A 250 13.05 -61.98 -8.78
C ASP A 250 12.76 -63.30 -9.52
N GLU A 251 13.72 -63.73 -10.34
CA GLU A 251 13.65 -64.96 -11.13
C GLU A 251 13.63 -66.24 -10.27
N SER A 252 14.12 -66.20 -9.03
CA SER A 252 14.11 -67.34 -8.09
C SER A 252 12.73 -67.62 -7.49
N LYS A 253 11.84 -66.63 -7.49
CA LYS A 253 10.47 -66.72 -6.94
C LYS A 253 9.42 -67.13 -7.97
N LYS A 254 9.81 -67.55 -9.18
CA LYS A 254 8.86 -68.04 -10.20
C LYS A 254 8.11 -69.28 -9.71
N THR A 255 6.78 -69.21 -9.75
CA THR A 255 5.94 -70.39 -9.55
C THR A 255 5.91 -71.27 -10.80
N ALA A 256 5.43 -72.52 -10.66
CA ALA A 256 5.17 -73.38 -11.81
C ALA A 256 4.21 -72.74 -12.83
N ASN A 257 3.22 -71.96 -12.35
CA ASN A 257 2.27 -71.26 -13.20
C ASN A 257 2.93 -70.12 -14.00
N ASP A 258 3.94 -69.43 -13.47
CA ASP A 258 4.67 -68.39 -14.20
C ASP A 258 5.48 -68.97 -15.35
N MET A 259 6.08 -70.15 -15.15
CA MET A 259 6.81 -70.86 -16.20
C MET A 259 5.86 -71.38 -17.29
N ILE A 260 4.72 -71.95 -16.90
CA ILE A 260 3.66 -72.37 -17.84
C ILE A 260 3.09 -71.17 -18.60
N HIS A 261 2.89 -70.02 -17.95
CA HIS A 261 2.41 -68.81 -18.62
C HIS A 261 3.44 -68.26 -19.61
N ALA A 262 4.72 -68.15 -19.21
CA ALA A 262 5.79 -67.68 -20.08
C ALA A 262 5.95 -68.56 -21.33
N GLU A 263 5.88 -69.88 -21.20
CA GLU A 263 5.96 -70.80 -22.33
C GLU A 263 4.73 -70.69 -23.25
N ASN A 264 3.52 -70.57 -22.71
CA ASN A 264 2.33 -70.34 -23.53
C ASN A 264 2.41 -69.01 -24.30
N MET A 265 2.88 -67.92 -23.67
CA MET A 265 3.12 -66.64 -24.33
C MET A 265 4.19 -66.74 -25.41
N ARG A 266 5.30 -67.47 -25.16
CA ARG A 266 6.36 -67.73 -26.14
C ARG A 266 5.85 -68.51 -27.36
N LEU A 267 4.91 -69.43 -27.16
CA LEU A 267 4.21 -70.18 -28.21
C LEU A 267 3.04 -69.41 -28.86
N GLY A 268 2.82 -68.14 -28.51
CA GLY A 268 1.71 -67.32 -29.04
C GLY A 268 0.31 -67.78 -28.60
N ARG A 269 0.22 -68.66 -27.59
CA ARG A 269 -1.03 -69.23 -27.08
C ARG A 269 -1.70 -68.30 -26.08
N ASP A 270 -2.94 -67.93 -26.38
CA ASP A 270 -3.85 -67.31 -25.42
C ASP A 270 -5.00 -68.28 -25.03
N LYS A 271 -5.84 -67.83 -24.10
CA LYS A 271 -7.01 -68.57 -23.60
C LYS A 271 -7.94 -69.06 -24.71
N TYR A 272 -8.25 -68.23 -25.70
CA TYR A 272 -9.21 -68.55 -26.75
C TYR A 272 -8.57 -69.30 -27.92
N LYS A 273 -7.31 -69.02 -28.30
CA LYS A 273 -6.57 -69.90 -29.24
C LYS A 273 -6.44 -71.32 -28.68
N THR A 274 -6.10 -71.46 -27.40
CA THR A 274 -5.98 -72.77 -26.75
C THR A 274 -7.34 -73.47 -26.66
N LEU A 275 -8.40 -72.75 -26.25
CA LEU A 275 -9.77 -73.30 -26.22
C LEU A 275 -10.30 -73.69 -27.61
N ARG A 276 -9.91 -72.99 -28.69
CA ARG A 276 -10.18 -73.44 -30.06
C ARG A 276 -9.44 -74.75 -30.34
N GLN A 277 -8.13 -74.79 -30.09
CA GLN A 277 -7.27 -75.94 -30.41
C GLN A 277 -7.74 -77.23 -29.73
N ILE A 278 -7.95 -77.23 -28.40
CA ILE A 278 -8.40 -78.42 -27.65
C ILE A 278 -9.87 -78.81 -27.88
N ARG A 279 -10.57 -78.10 -28.77
CA ARG A 279 -11.96 -78.41 -29.18
C ARG A 279 -12.07 -78.79 -30.66
N GLN A 280 -10.94 -78.85 -31.39
CA GLN A 280 -10.87 -79.43 -32.72
C GLN A 280 -11.19 -80.93 -32.68
N GLY A 281 -11.40 -81.54 -33.84
CA GLY A 281 -11.85 -82.92 -33.93
C GLY A 281 -13.30 -83.13 -33.47
N ASN A 282 -13.85 -84.29 -33.81
CA ASN A 282 -15.19 -84.67 -33.37
C ASN A 282 -15.17 -85.09 -31.88
N THR A 283 -16.34 -85.20 -31.25
CA THR A 283 -16.43 -85.54 -29.81
C THR A 283 -15.86 -86.91 -29.49
N LYS A 284 -15.95 -87.89 -30.40
CA LYS A 284 -15.37 -89.23 -30.20
C LYS A 284 -13.84 -89.15 -30.19
N GLN A 285 -13.23 -88.47 -31.16
CA GLN A 285 -11.78 -88.26 -31.21
C GLN A 285 -11.24 -87.67 -29.90
N ARG A 286 -11.87 -86.63 -29.35
CA ARG A 286 -11.44 -86.02 -28.08
C ARG A 286 -11.72 -86.87 -26.83
N ILE A 287 -12.53 -87.91 -26.93
CA ILE A 287 -12.68 -88.94 -25.90
C ILE A 287 -11.59 -90.01 -26.11
N ASP A 288 -11.42 -90.51 -27.33
CA ASP A 288 -10.36 -91.48 -27.70
C ASP A 288 -8.96 -90.95 -27.32
N GLU A 289 -8.71 -89.64 -27.52
CA GLU A 289 -7.50 -88.94 -27.05
C GLU A 289 -7.41 -88.92 -25.51
N PHE A 290 -8.49 -88.53 -24.82
CA PHE A 290 -8.51 -88.44 -23.35
C PHE A 290 -8.30 -89.78 -22.64
N GLU A 291 -8.91 -90.86 -23.13
CA GLU A 291 -8.75 -92.23 -22.61
C GLU A 291 -7.35 -92.82 -22.94
N SER A 292 -6.46 -92.06 -23.60
CA SER A 292 -5.10 -92.46 -23.97
C SER A 292 -3.98 -91.67 -23.26
N MET A 293 -4.33 -90.79 -22.31
CA MET A 293 -3.40 -89.92 -21.56
C MET A 293 -3.05 -90.45 -20.16
#